data_AF-A0A3D8MUH9-F1
#
_entry.id   AF-A0A3D8MUH9-F1
#
_cell.length_a   1.000
_cell.length_b   1.000
_cell.length_c   1.000
_cell.angle_alpha   90.00
_cell.angle_beta   90.00
_cell.angle_gamma   90.00
#
_symmetry.space_group_name_H-M   'P 1'
#
loop_
_entity.id
_entity.type
_entity.pdbx_description
1 polymer ?
#
loop_
_entity_poly.entity_id
_entity_poly.type
_entity_poly.pdbx_seq_one_letter_code
_entity_poly.pdbx_strand_id
1 'polypeptide(L)'
;MGKVRAIQVAEVELLFYSNDHPPPHFHVRKAGEWEIRVYVLTSNRVDGLDYEWVWPRGSTHINGRLIRALLREIEAHRAELLAEWEVKVDY
;
A
#
# COMPACT_ATOMS: atom_id res chain seq x y z
N MET A 1 12.19 -6.18 -5.59
CA MET A 1 10.71 -6.17 -5.64
C MET A 1 10.18 -7.44 -5.01
N GLY A 2 9.44 -7.33 -3.90
CA GLY A 2 8.81 -8.47 -3.23
C GLY A 2 7.31 -8.23 -3.07
N LYS A 3 6.47 -9.25 -3.35
CA LYS A 3 5.04 -9.17 -3.03
C LYS A 3 4.85 -9.01 -1.53
N VAL A 4 3.90 -8.17 -1.12
CA VAL A 4 3.42 -8.10 0.26
C VAL A 4 2.69 -9.40 0.60
N ARG A 5 2.97 -9.96 1.77
CA ARG A 5 2.39 -11.21 2.27
C ARG A 5 1.54 -11.01 3.50
N ALA A 6 1.80 -9.96 4.29
CA ALA A 6 1.06 -9.63 5.49
C ALA A 6 -0.43 -9.36 5.22
N ILE A 7 -0.75 -8.86 4.03
CA ILE A 7 -2.12 -8.53 3.63
C ILE A 7 -2.40 -8.92 2.19
N GLN A 8 -3.68 -9.11 1.87
CA GLN A 8 -4.16 -9.32 0.52
C GLN A 8 -5.45 -8.55 0.28
N VAL A 9 -5.55 -7.89 -0.87
CA VAL A 9 -6.76 -7.19 -1.29
C VAL A 9 -7.08 -7.60 -2.71
N ALA A 10 -8.34 -7.96 -2.96
CA ALA A 10 -8.77 -8.40 -4.29
C ALA A 10 -8.56 -7.31 -5.34
N GLU A 11 -8.38 -7.74 -6.59
CA GLU A 11 -8.31 -6.87 -7.78
C GLU A 11 -7.06 -5.98 -7.89
N VAL A 12 -6.11 -6.09 -6.95
CA VAL A 12 -4.85 -5.34 -6.95
C VAL A 12 -3.66 -6.21 -6.55
N GLU A 13 -2.48 -5.82 -7.01
CA GLU A 13 -1.20 -6.37 -6.56
C GLU A 13 -0.59 -5.46 -5.50
N LEU A 14 -0.05 -6.08 -4.44
CA LEU A 14 0.62 -5.38 -3.35
C LEU A 14 2.12 -5.70 -3.38
N LEU A 15 2.95 -4.66 -3.43
CA LEU A 15 4.38 -4.78 -3.71
C LEU A 15 5.21 -3.91 -2.75
N PHE A 16 6.38 -4.42 -2.36
CA PHE A 16 7.50 -3.63 -1.84
C PHE A 16 8.57 -3.54 -2.92
N TYR A 17 9.05 -2.33 -3.22
CA TYR A 17 10.23 -2.18 -4.06
C TYR A 17 11.49 -2.14 -3.20
N SER A 18 12.57 -2.72 -3.72
CA SER A 18 13.85 -2.86 -3.02
C SER A 18 14.66 -1.55 -2.94
N ASN A 19 14.10 -0.45 -3.44
CA ASN A 19 14.68 0.88 -3.35
C ASN A 19 13.66 1.86 -2.74
N ASP A 20 12.65 1.33 -2.04
CA ASP A 20 11.75 2.16 -1.24
C ASP A 20 12.52 2.67 -0.02
N HIS A 21 12.15 3.86 0.45
CA HIS A 21 12.80 4.55 1.57
C HIS A 21 11.74 4.95 2.58
N PRO A 22 12.13 5.35 3.81
CA PRO A 22 11.19 5.92 4.76
C PRO A 22 10.38 7.09 4.15
N PRO A 23 9.11 7.28 4.56
CA PRO A 23 8.39 6.49 5.56
C PRO A 23 7.91 5.11 5.02
N PRO A 24 7.65 4.12 5.88
CA PRO A 24 7.22 2.79 5.46
C PRO A 24 5.96 2.83 4.58
N HIS A 25 6.07 2.23 3.40
CA HIS A 25 4.99 2.20 2.41
C HIS A 25 5.02 0.92 1.58
N PHE A 26 3.90 0.63 0.93
CA PHE A 26 3.80 -0.39 -0.10
C PHE A 26 3.06 0.16 -1.31
N HIS A 27 3.30 -0.46 -2.44
CA HIS A 27 2.66 -0.13 -3.69
C HIS A 27 1.40 -0.96 -3.88
N VAL A 28 0.31 -0.30 -4.22
CA VAL A 28 -0.93 -0.91 -4.68
C VAL A 28 -1.02 -0.67 -6.18
N ARG A 29 -1.02 -1.75 -6.95
CA ARG A 29 -1.00 -1.69 -8.41
C ARG A 29 -2.21 -2.41 -8.99
N LYS A 30 -2.90 -1.75 -9.91
CA LYS A 30 -3.87 -2.38 -10.80
C LYS A 30 -3.28 -2.45 -12.20
N ALA A 31 -3.03 -3.69 -12.66
CA ALA A 31 -2.26 -3.94 -13.88
C ALA A 31 -2.84 -3.22 -15.10
N GLY A 32 -2.01 -2.42 -15.79
CA GLY A 32 -2.40 -1.66 -16.98
C GLY A 32 -3.23 -0.41 -16.72
N GLU A 33 -3.65 -0.17 -15.48
CA GLU A 33 -4.51 0.97 -15.12
C GLU A 33 -3.78 2.02 -14.30
N TRP A 34 -3.28 1.63 -13.12
CA TRP A 34 -2.67 2.60 -12.21
C TRP A 34 -1.84 1.97 -11.09
N GLU A 35 -1.05 2.81 -10.43
CA GLU A 35 -0.26 2.49 -9.25
C GLU A 35 -0.26 3.66 -8.26
N ILE A 36 -0.46 3.33 -6.98
CA ILE A 36 -0.26 4.25 -5.85
C ILE A 36 0.71 3.65 -4.85
N ARG A 37 1.38 4.50 -4.08
CA ARG A 37 2.04 4.08 -2.84
C ARG A 37 1.16 4.45 -1.65
N VAL A 38 1.03 3.54 -0.70
CA VAL A 38 0.22 3.70 0.51
C VAL A 38 1.13 3.70 1.72
N TYR A 39 1.02 4.73 2.55
CA TYR A 39 1.83 4.88 3.76
C TYR A 39 1.23 4.06 4.91
N VAL A 40 2.06 3.18 5.48
CA VAL A 40 1.62 2.21 6.47
C VAL A 40 1.24 2.90 7.77
N LEU A 41 2.04 3.83 8.27
CA LEU A 41 1.88 4.39 9.61
C LEU A 41 0.71 5.38 9.73
N THR A 42 0.41 6.10 8.65
CA THR A 42 -0.57 7.19 8.62
C THR A 42 -1.94 6.76 8.11
N SER A 43 -2.03 5.65 7.36
CA SER A 43 -3.31 5.09 6.92
C SER A 43 -4.06 4.39 8.06
N ASN A 44 -5.30 4.81 8.32
CA ASN A 44 -6.19 4.18 9.30
C ASN A 44 -7.68 4.47 8.99
N ARG A 45 -8.62 3.81 9.68
CA ARG A 45 -10.06 4.00 9.40
C ARG A 45 -10.62 5.37 9.81
N VAL A 46 -9.96 6.07 10.73
CA VAL A 46 -10.38 7.39 11.24
C VAL A 46 -9.92 8.51 10.29
N ASP A 47 -8.63 8.52 9.93
CA ASP A 47 -8.01 9.57 9.10
C ASP A 47 -8.00 9.25 7.60
N GLY A 48 -8.40 8.03 7.24
CA GLY A 48 -8.47 7.58 5.86
C GLY A 48 -7.16 6.99 5.34
N LEU A 49 -7.11 6.81 4.02
CA LEU A 49 -5.96 6.25 3.32
C LEU A 49 -4.98 7.39 3.01
N ASP A 50 -3.75 7.27 3.47
CA ASP A 50 -2.66 8.17 3.11
C ASP A 50 -1.86 7.55 1.96
N TYR A 51 -1.89 8.19 0.80
CA TYR A 51 -1.33 7.65 -0.43
C TYR A 51 -0.92 8.72 -1.44
N GLU A 52 -0.03 8.33 -2.36
CA GLU A 52 0.36 9.15 -3.50
C GLU A 52 0.25 8.38 -4.82
N TRP A 53 -0.09 9.09 -5.89
CA TRP A 53 -0.08 8.53 -7.24
C TRP A 53 1.33 8.36 -7.77
N VAL A 54 1.67 7.13 -8.14
CA VAL A 54 2.90 6.80 -8.84
C VAL A 54 2.67 6.97 -10.34
N TRP A 55 1.59 6.35 -10.86
CA TRP A 55 1.25 6.41 -12.28
C TRP A 55 -0.24 6.08 -12.54
N PRO A 56 -0.92 6.78 -13.49
CA PRO A 56 -0.54 8.08 -14.02
C PRO A 56 -0.67 9.17 -12.94
N ARG A 57 0.23 10.16 -12.97
CA ARG A 57 0.21 11.26 -11.98
C ARG A 57 -1.08 12.07 -12.15
N GLY A 58 -1.76 12.36 -11.04
CA GLY A 58 -3.01 13.13 -11.05
C GLY A 58 -4.25 12.36 -11.53
N SER A 59 -4.19 11.03 -11.59
CA SER A 59 -5.40 10.20 -11.71
C SER A 59 -6.33 10.45 -10.52
N THR A 60 -7.64 10.31 -10.72
CA THR A 60 -8.62 10.89 -9.78
C THR A 60 -9.58 9.91 -9.14
N HIS A 61 -9.51 8.60 -9.40
CA HIS A 61 -10.47 7.71 -8.75
C HIS A 61 -9.97 6.30 -8.41
N ILE A 62 -9.83 6.06 -7.11
CA ILE A 62 -9.77 4.74 -6.50
C ILE A 62 -11.16 4.45 -5.94
N ASN A 63 -11.72 3.29 -6.27
CA ASN A 63 -13.03 2.90 -5.75
C ASN A 63 -13.02 2.88 -4.21
N GLY A 64 -14.00 3.53 -3.57
CA GLY A 64 -14.15 3.55 -2.11
C GLY A 64 -14.25 2.16 -1.45
N ARG A 65 -14.69 1.12 -2.17
CA ARG A 65 -14.63 -0.27 -1.68
C ARG A 65 -13.19 -0.72 -1.45
N LEU A 66 -12.30 -0.43 -2.39
CA LEU A 66 -10.88 -0.76 -2.29
C LEU A 66 -10.22 0.02 -1.15
N ILE A 67 -10.52 1.31 -1.02
CA ILE A 67 -10.03 2.13 0.11
C ILE A 67 -10.43 1.49 1.45
N ARG A 68 -11.70 1.13 1.63
CA ARG A 68 -12.16 0.47 2.87
C ARG A 68 -11.54 -0.90 3.11
N ALA A 69 -11.20 -1.64 2.06
CA ALA A 69 -10.50 -2.91 2.18
C ALA A 69 -9.07 -2.68 2.68
N LEU A 70 -8.31 -1.81 2.01
CA LEU A 70 -6.94 -1.44 2.42
C LEU A 70 -6.88 -0.97 3.87
N LEU A 71 -7.76 -0.06 4.28
CA LEU A 71 -7.77 0.44 5.66
C LEU A 71 -8.05 -0.64 6.70
N ARG A 72 -8.93 -1.60 6.39
CA ARG A 72 -9.21 -2.73 7.27
C ARG A 72 -7.99 -3.64 7.41
N GLU A 73 -7.35 -3.98 6.30
CA GLU A 73 -6.19 -4.88 6.31
C GLU A 73 -4.98 -4.22 6.99
N ILE A 74 -4.71 -2.94 6.71
CA ILE A 74 -3.63 -2.17 7.35
C ILE A 74 -3.85 -2.11 8.87
N GLU A 75 -5.07 -1.87 9.34
CA GLU A 75 -5.35 -1.79 10.78
C GLU A 75 -5.21 -3.15 11.47
N ALA A 76 -5.67 -4.23 10.84
CA ALA A 76 -5.60 -5.58 11.39
C ALA A 76 -4.17 -6.15 11.41
N HIS A 77 -3.34 -5.80 10.43
CA HIS A 77 -2.02 -6.41 10.21
C HIS A 77 -0.87 -5.39 10.24
N ARG A 78 -1.05 -4.22 10.85
CA ARG A 78 -0.06 -3.13 10.83
C ARG A 78 1.33 -3.57 11.25
N ALA A 79 1.44 -4.29 12.36
CA ALA A 79 2.71 -4.74 12.90
C ALA A 79 3.40 -5.75 11.96
N GLU A 80 2.65 -6.67 11.39
CA GLU A 80 3.16 -7.66 10.42
C GLU A 80 3.61 -6.98 9.13
N LEU A 81 2.85 -5.99 8.65
CA LEU A 81 3.18 -5.23 7.45
C LEU A 81 4.47 -4.40 7.63
N LEU A 82 4.67 -3.80 8.81
CA LEU A 82 5.89 -3.07 9.15
C LEU A 82 7.10 -4.01 9.25
N ALA A 83 6.98 -5.12 9.96
CA ALA A 83 8.06 -6.11 10.07
C ALA A 83 8.42 -6.68 8.69
N GLU A 84 7.43 -6.92 7.83
CA GLU A 84 7.68 -7.38 6.47
C GLU A 84 8.37 -6.31 5.60
N TRP A 85 7.99 -5.04 5.74
CA TRP A 85 8.64 -3.92 5.06
C TRP A 85 10.11 -3.82 5.48
N GLU A 86 10.40 -3.85 6.79
CA GLU A 86 11.78 -3.79 7.32
C GLU A 86 12.68 -4.92 6.80
N VAL A 87 12.13 -6.12 6.62
CA VAL A 87 12.89 -7.28 6.11
C VAL A 87 13.13 -7.21 4.60
N LYS A 88 12.17 -6.66 3.84
CA LYS A 88 12.19 -6.71 2.36
C LYS A 88 12.69 -5.44 1.69
N VAL A 89 12.65 -4.34 2.41
CA VAL A 89 13.13 -3.03 1.98
C VAL A 89 14.45 -2.80 2.71
N ASP A 90 15.52 -3.32 2.12
CA ASP A 90 16.89 -3.07 2.54
C ASP A 90 17.23 -1.64 2.08
N TYR A 91 17.12 -0.66 2.99
CA TYR A 91 17.37 0.75 2.69
C TYR A 91 18.85 1.10 2.77
#